data_AF-A0A2E6YJ95-F1
#
_entry.id   AF-A0A2E6YJ95-F1
#
_cell.length_a   1.000
_cell.length_b   1.000
_cell.length_c   1.000
_cell.angle_alpha   90.00
_cell.angle_beta   90.00
_cell.angle_gamma   90.00
#
_symmetry.space_group_name_H-M   'P 1'
#
loop_
_entity.id
_entity.type
_entity.pdbx_description
1 polymer ?
#
loop_
_entity_poly.entity_id
_entity_poly.type
_entity_poly.pdbx_seq_one_letter_code
_entity_poly.pdbx_strand_id
1 'polypeptide(L)'
;MANFNNLPTLKKRFESYAKMELPEMFHVTTESNARRILEEGLLTQHMGKIHGSMDTQPTEPVVYLSKYPDSNNLNSDLFNTNEKIVSLHINPKCIDLSKIYPDDGMFAAIGNEDYFETTEEIAELLNIPMEEAQYIYEKTYEVNSDNLKEWKCFALFYLFTEGEISVAHDIPKEHIKFDHYVEIKYL
;
A
#
# COMPACT_ATOMS: atom_id res chain seq x y z
N MET A 1 18.11 -3.11 20.40
CA MET A 1 17.65 -2.92 19.02
C MET A 1 17.73 -4.25 18.34
N ALA A 2 16.58 -4.87 18.11
CA ALA A 2 16.53 -6.13 17.39
C ALA A 2 16.88 -5.87 15.92
N ASN A 3 17.67 -6.78 15.37
CA ASN A 3 18.30 -6.61 14.08
C ASN A 3 17.55 -7.52 13.12
N PHE A 4 16.94 -6.97 12.06
CA PHE A 4 16.27 -7.77 11.01
C PHE A 4 17.19 -8.83 10.40
N ASN A 5 18.51 -8.69 10.57
CA ASN A 5 19.50 -9.72 10.25
C ASN A 5 19.36 -11.03 11.06
N ASN A 6 18.60 -11.04 12.15
CA ASN A 6 18.32 -12.22 12.97
C ASN A 6 17.00 -12.92 12.58
N LEU A 7 16.34 -12.51 11.49
CA LEU A 7 15.09 -13.08 10.99
C LEU A 7 15.30 -13.70 9.59
N PRO A 8 16.14 -14.74 9.47
CA PRO A 8 16.55 -15.27 8.17
C PRO A 8 15.39 -15.89 7.40
N THR A 9 14.40 -16.48 8.08
CA THR A 9 13.26 -17.11 7.40
C THR A 9 12.30 -16.07 6.86
N LEU A 10 11.99 -15.05 7.67
CA LEU A 10 11.20 -13.89 7.28
C LEU A 10 11.83 -13.16 6.10
N LYS A 11 13.15 -12.91 6.16
CA LYS A 11 13.88 -12.28 5.06
C LYS A 11 13.75 -13.08 3.78
N LYS A 12 13.99 -14.40 3.83
CA LYS A 12 13.84 -15.28 2.67
C LYS A 12 12.40 -15.32 2.14
N ARG A 13 11.41 -15.26 3.04
CA ARG A 13 9.98 -15.18 2.68
C ARG A 13 9.69 -13.90 1.93
N PHE A 14 10.15 -12.75 2.40
CA PHE A 14 9.93 -11.46 1.72
C PHE A 14 10.70 -11.31 0.42
N GLU A 15 11.92 -11.84 0.33
CA GLU A 15 12.66 -11.94 -0.92
C GLU A 15 11.95 -12.79 -1.98
N SER A 16 11.03 -13.67 -1.58
CA SER A 16 10.23 -14.45 -2.55
C SER A 16 9.16 -13.61 -3.24
N TYR A 17 8.55 -12.65 -2.55
CA TYR A 17 7.56 -11.74 -3.16
C TYR A 17 8.20 -10.80 -4.18
N ALA A 18 9.45 -10.38 -3.97
CA ALA A 18 10.18 -9.55 -4.93
C ALA A 18 10.48 -10.25 -6.27
N LYS A 19 10.29 -11.57 -6.35
CA LYS A 19 10.45 -12.37 -7.57
C LYS A 19 9.14 -12.64 -8.28
N MET A 20 8.01 -12.28 -7.68
CA MET A 20 6.69 -12.44 -8.28
C MET A 20 6.41 -11.31 -9.25
N GLU A 21 5.61 -11.59 -10.28
CA GLU A 21 5.07 -10.54 -11.13
C GLU A 21 4.07 -9.72 -10.32
N LEU A 22 4.23 -8.40 -10.34
CA LEU A 22 3.30 -7.50 -9.68
C LEU A 22 1.90 -7.63 -10.31
N PRO A 23 0.83 -7.57 -9.50
CA PRO A 23 -0.52 -7.54 -10.05
C PRO A 23 -0.74 -6.24 -10.85
N GLU A 24 -1.80 -6.23 -11.65
CA GLU A 24 -2.33 -4.96 -12.16
C GLU A 24 -2.70 -4.05 -10.99
N MET A 25 -2.54 -2.74 -11.19
CA MET A 25 -2.74 -1.77 -10.13
C MET A 25 -3.64 -0.62 -10.56
N PHE A 26 -4.28 -0.03 -9.58
CA PHE A 26 -5.33 0.94 -9.76
C PHE A 26 -5.15 2.12 -8.81
N HIS A 27 -5.48 3.30 -9.29
CA HIS A 27 -5.61 4.52 -8.51
C HIS A 27 -7.01 5.08 -8.74
N VAL A 28 -7.86 5.00 -7.73
CA VAL A 28 -9.17 5.64 -7.78
C VAL A 28 -9.00 7.15 -7.53
N THR A 29 -9.83 8.00 -8.13
CA THR A 29 -9.80 9.44 -7.90
C THR A 29 -11.10 10.09 -8.38
N THR A 30 -11.25 11.41 -8.24
CA THR A 30 -12.37 12.13 -8.85
C THR A 30 -12.14 12.38 -10.35
N GLU A 31 -13.22 12.51 -11.13
CA GLU A 31 -13.13 12.72 -12.58
C GLU A 31 -12.25 13.93 -12.97
N SER A 32 -12.33 15.04 -12.24
CA SER A 32 -11.54 16.26 -12.44
C SER A 32 -10.05 16.03 -12.20
N ASN A 33 -9.71 15.32 -11.13
CA ASN A 33 -8.32 14.94 -10.83
C ASN A 33 -7.76 13.97 -11.88
N ALA A 34 -8.58 13.01 -12.34
CA ALA A 34 -8.17 12.05 -13.36
C ALA A 34 -7.73 12.73 -14.66
N ARG A 35 -8.42 13.79 -15.10
CA ARG A 35 -8.01 14.54 -16.31
C ARG A 35 -6.60 15.07 -16.18
N ARG A 36 -6.27 15.66 -15.04
CA ARG A 36 -4.93 16.19 -14.75
C ARG A 36 -3.90 15.07 -14.66
N ILE A 37 -4.23 13.96 -13.98
CA ILE A 37 -3.35 12.80 -13.85
C ILE A 37 -3.02 12.19 -15.22
N LEU A 38 -4.00 12.09 -16.13
CA LEU A 38 -3.78 11.57 -17.47
C LEU A 38 -2.88 12.51 -18.32
N GLU A 39 -2.82 13.80 -18.01
CA GLU A 39 -1.99 14.79 -18.70
C GLU A 39 -0.57 14.91 -18.11
N GLU A 40 -0.44 14.77 -16.79
CA GLU A 40 0.77 15.10 -16.01
C GLU A 40 1.46 13.86 -15.40
N GLY A 41 0.71 12.78 -15.11
CA GLY A 41 1.15 11.65 -14.30
C GLY A 41 0.56 11.65 -12.89
N LEU A 42 0.82 10.61 -12.09
CA LEU A 42 0.62 10.67 -10.64
C LEU A 42 1.89 11.24 -10.03
N LEU A 43 1.81 12.44 -9.46
CA LEU A 43 2.97 13.13 -8.92
C LEU A 43 2.91 13.12 -7.39
N THR A 44 3.94 12.60 -6.75
CA THR A 44 4.07 12.50 -5.28
C THR A 44 3.86 13.85 -4.57
N GLN A 45 4.27 14.97 -5.20
CA GLN A 45 4.02 16.33 -4.69
C GLN A 45 2.52 16.72 -4.59
N HIS A 46 1.61 15.92 -5.14
CA HIS A 46 0.16 16.11 -5.08
C HIS A 46 -0.53 15.20 -4.06
N MET A 47 0.24 14.46 -3.26
CA MET A 47 -0.23 13.74 -2.07
C MET A 47 -1.04 14.68 -1.15
N GLY A 48 -2.15 14.18 -0.61
CA GLY A 48 -3.10 14.93 0.23
C GLY A 48 -3.93 16.00 -0.50
N LYS A 49 -3.70 16.21 -1.81
CA LYS A 49 -4.42 17.19 -2.63
C LYS A 49 -5.22 16.53 -3.76
N ILE A 50 -4.55 15.67 -4.52
CA ILE A 50 -5.11 14.97 -5.69
C ILE A 50 -5.25 13.47 -5.41
N HIS A 51 -4.30 12.89 -4.67
CA HIS A 51 -4.16 11.43 -4.48
C HIS A 51 -4.67 10.91 -3.13
N GLY A 52 -5.38 11.75 -2.35
CA GLY A 52 -5.71 11.44 -0.96
C GLY A 52 -4.50 11.43 -0.02
N SER A 53 -4.73 11.25 1.27
CA SER A 53 -3.72 11.06 2.32
C SER A 53 -4.24 10.07 3.35
N MET A 54 -3.31 9.45 4.07
CA MET A 54 -3.60 8.48 5.12
C MET A 54 -3.13 8.97 6.49
N ASP A 55 -3.67 8.37 7.55
CA ASP A 55 -3.34 8.73 8.94
C ASP A 55 -1.89 8.36 9.29
N THR A 56 -1.45 7.16 8.86
CA THR A 56 -0.07 6.71 8.99
C THR A 56 0.60 6.71 7.62
N GLN A 57 1.56 7.62 7.41
CA GLN A 57 2.19 7.83 6.11
C GLN A 57 3.72 7.83 6.20
N PRO A 58 4.42 7.38 5.14
CA PRO A 58 5.86 7.59 5.02
C PRO A 58 6.25 9.07 5.18
N THR A 59 7.47 9.33 5.64
CA THR A 59 7.97 10.70 5.80
C THR A 59 8.22 11.42 4.46
N GLU A 60 8.34 10.65 3.38
CA GLU A 60 8.41 11.16 2.02
C GLU A 60 7.02 11.11 1.34
N PRO A 61 6.71 12.05 0.43
CA PRO A 61 5.44 12.03 -0.29
C PRO A 61 5.27 10.79 -1.16
N VAL A 62 4.06 10.23 -1.17
CA VAL A 62 3.73 8.97 -1.87
C VAL A 62 2.48 9.09 -2.73
N VAL A 63 2.30 8.11 -3.62
CA VAL A 63 1.05 7.82 -4.31
C VAL A 63 0.51 6.47 -3.82
N TYR A 64 -0.81 6.38 -3.62
CA TYR A 64 -1.48 5.17 -3.14
C TYR A 64 -2.06 4.37 -4.29
N LEU A 65 -1.78 3.07 -4.32
CA LEU A 65 -2.19 2.15 -5.37
C LEU A 65 -2.84 0.91 -4.75
N SER A 66 -3.83 0.35 -5.44
CA SER A 66 -4.51 -0.89 -5.05
C SER A 66 -4.48 -1.92 -6.17
N LYS A 67 -4.48 -3.21 -5.86
CA LYS A 67 -4.73 -4.31 -6.80
C LYS A 67 -6.20 -4.37 -7.21
N TYR A 68 -7.08 -3.67 -6.48
CA TYR A 68 -8.50 -3.67 -6.73
C TYR A 68 -8.95 -2.40 -7.43
N PRO A 69 -9.73 -2.52 -8.51
CA PRO A 69 -10.23 -1.39 -9.29
C PRO A 69 -11.12 -0.42 -8.49
N ASP A 70 -11.83 -0.95 -7.49
CA ASP A 70 -12.82 -0.23 -6.69
C ASP A 70 -12.34 0.06 -5.26
N SER A 71 -11.03 -0.03 -4.98
CA SER A 71 -10.59 0.19 -3.60
C SER A 71 -10.84 1.64 -3.16
N ASN A 72 -11.41 1.79 -1.97
CA ASN A 72 -11.65 3.06 -1.29
C ASN A 72 -10.39 3.60 -0.61
N ASN A 73 -9.21 3.24 -1.13
CA ASN A 73 -7.90 3.55 -0.58
C ASN A 73 -7.49 5.04 -0.73
N LEU A 74 -8.50 5.90 -0.83
CA LEU A 74 -8.35 7.32 -1.02
C LEU A 74 -9.18 7.97 0.04
N ASN A 75 -8.54 8.92 0.72
CA ASN A 75 -9.12 9.93 1.60
C ASN A 75 -10.64 9.80 1.66
N SER A 76 -11.19 9.42 2.80
CA SER A 76 -12.63 9.25 3.03
C SER A 76 -13.47 10.43 2.48
N ASP A 77 -12.87 11.61 2.32
CA ASP A 77 -13.48 12.77 1.67
C ASP A 77 -13.66 12.68 0.14
N LEU A 78 -12.96 11.80 -0.59
CA LEU A 78 -13.18 11.60 -2.04
C LEU A 78 -14.63 11.23 -2.32
N PHE A 79 -15.19 10.36 -1.48
CA PHE A 79 -16.57 9.89 -1.58
C PHE A 79 -17.58 10.87 -0.96
N ASN A 80 -17.11 11.90 -0.24
CA ASN A 80 -17.93 12.99 0.28
C ASN A 80 -18.13 14.14 -0.72
N THR A 81 -17.73 13.94 -1.99
CA THR A 81 -17.93 14.90 -3.07
C THR A 81 -19.16 14.55 -3.92
N ASN A 82 -19.79 15.55 -4.56
CA ASN A 82 -20.83 15.31 -5.57
C ASN A 82 -20.24 14.92 -6.94
N GLU A 83 -18.95 14.58 -6.99
CA GLU A 83 -18.23 14.27 -8.22
C GLU A 83 -18.23 12.77 -8.51
N LYS A 84 -18.17 12.41 -9.79
CA LYS A 84 -17.98 11.01 -10.17
C LYS A 84 -16.59 10.54 -9.80
N ILE A 85 -16.55 9.33 -9.26
CA ILE A 85 -15.32 8.63 -8.94
C ILE A 85 -14.94 7.74 -10.12
N VAL A 86 -13.65 7.71 -10.43
CA VAL A 86 -13.08 6.96 -11.55
C VAL A 86 -11.90 6.14 -11.07
N SER A 87 -11.69 5.00 -11.71
CA SER A 87 -10.51 4.16 -11.53
C SER A 87 -9.53 4.37 -12.68
N LEU A 88 -8.27 4.56 -12.34
CA LEU A 88 -7.16 4.65 -13.28
C LEU A 88 -6.31 3.38 -13.19
N HIS A 89 -6.15 2.70 -14.31
CA HIS A 89 -5.29 1.54 -14.43
C HIS A 89 -3.82 1.96 -14.58
N ILE A 90 -2.94 1.35 -13.80
CA ILE A 90 -1.51 1.64 -13.70
C ILE A 90 -0.72 0.41 -14.14
N ASN A 91 0.14 0.58 -15.13
CA ASN A 91 1.04 -0.50 -15.57
C ASN A 91 2.11 -0.77 -14.50
N PRO A 92 2.14 -1.96 -13.87
CA PRO A 92 3.02 -2.22 -12.73
C PRO A 92 4.51 -2.25 -13.08
N LYS A 93 4.88 -2.26 -14.37
CA LYS A 93 6.30 -2.21 -14.79
C LYS A 93 7.00 -0.89 -14.50
N CYS A 94 6.25 0.17 -14.18
CA CYS A 94 6.84 1.47 -13.82
C CYS A 94 7.23 1.58 -12.34
N ILE A 95 6.94 0.55 -11.53
CA ILE A 95 7.11 0.61 -10.08
C ILE A 95 8.52 0.25 -9.67
N ASP A 96 9.16 1.16 -8.93
CA ASP A 96 10.44 0.94 -8.29
C ASP A 96 10.22 0.25 -6.93
N LEU A 97 10.51 -1.06 -6.89
CA LEU A 97 10.39 -1.88 -5.68
C LEU A 97 11.25 -1.40 -4.50
N SER A 98 12.25 -0.54 -4.72
CA SER A 98 13.03 0.05 -3.62
C SER A 98 12.31 1.21 -2.91
N LYS A 99 11.24 1.71 -3.53
CA LYS A 99 10.47 2.89 -3.13
C LYS A 99 9.02 2.59 -2.76
N ILE A 100 8.68 1.33 -2.52
CA ILE A 100 7.36 0.95 -2.03
C ILE A 100 7.34 0.93 -0.50
N TYR A 101 6.18 1.22 0.04
CA TYR A 101 5.83 1.14 1.45
C TYR A 101 4.50 0.40 1.57
N PRO A 102 4.26 -0.32 2.69
CA PRO A 102 2.91 -0.75 3.01
C PRO A 102 2.00 0.47 3.21
N ASP A 103 0.70 0.27 3.00
CA ASP A 103 -0.28 1.32 3.22
C ASP A 103 -0.76 1.38 4.67
N ASP A 104 -1.49 2.44 5.01
CA ASP A 104 -2.10 2.63 6.33
C ASP A 104 -3.08 1.53 6.70
N GLY A 105 -3.78 0.92 5.74
CA GLY A 105 -4.61 -0.27 5.98
C GLY A 105 -3.82 -1.42 6.60
N MET A 106 -2.57 -1.63 6.17
CA MET A 106 -1.69 -2.61 6.82
C MET A 106 -1.35 -2.17 8.24
N PHE A 107 -1.07 -0.89 8.46
CA PHE A 107 -0.64 -0.39 9.76
C PHE A 107 -1.77 -0.24 10.76
N ALA A 108 -2.98 0.09 10.32
CA ALA A 108 -4.21 0.05 11.11
C ALA A 108 -4.53 -1.39 11.48
N ALA A 109 -4.43 -2.32 10.52
CA ALA A 109 -4.69 -3.71 10.81
C ALA A 109 -3.61 -4.31 11.74
N ILE A 110 -2.34 -3.96 11.56
CA ILE A 110 -1.24 -4.45 12.39
C ILE A 110 -1.19 -3.76 13.77
N GLY A 111 -1.48 -2.46 13.84
CA GLY A 111 -1.39 -1.63 15.04
C GLY A 111 -2.65 -1.61 15.91
N ASN A 112 -3.83 -1.93 15.36
CA ASN A 112 -5.10 -2.01 16.10
C ASN A 112 -5.63 -3.44 16.30
N GLU A 113 -4.76 -4.46 16.26
CA GLU A 113 -5.08 -5.89 16.51
C GLU A 113 -5.90 -6.62 15.42
N ASP A 114 -6.26 -5.97 14.30
CA ASP A 114 -7.17 -6.58 13.31
C ASP A 114 -6.51 -7.50 12.26
N TYR A 115 -5.18 -7.48 12.10
CA TYR A 115 -4.48 -8.31 11.11
C TYR A 115 -3.90 -9.59 11.69
N PHE A 116 -3.52 -9.55 12.96
CA PHE A 116 -2.86 -10.65 13.67
C PHE A 116 -3.36 -10.68 15.11
N GLU A 117 -4.22 -11.63 15.45
CA GLU A 117 -4.72 -11.80 16.81
C GLU A 117 -3.67 -12.51 17.68
N THR A 118 -2.88 -13.40 17.06
CA THR A 118 -1.89 -14.21 17.76
C THR A 118 -0.55 -14.31 17.03
N THR A 119 0.47 -14.64 17.79
CA THR A 119 1.79 -14.97 17.26
C THR A 119 1.70 -16.19 16.34
N GLU A 120 0.92 -17.21 16.70
CA GLU A 120 0.67 -18.42 15.90
C GLU A 120 0.12 -18.11 14.50
N GLU A 121 -0.84 -17.20 14.39
CA GLU A 121 -1.40 -16.76 13.10
C GLU A 121 -0.33 -16.13 12.21
N ILE A 122 0.56 -15.30 12.77
CA ILE A 122 1.68 -14.72 12.01
C ILE A 122 2.58 -15.84 11.47
N ALA A 123 2.90 -16.83 12.32
CA ALA A 123 3.72 -17.97 11.94
C ALA A 123 3.11 -18.75 10.78
N GLU A 124 1.82 -19.03 10.84
CA GLU A 124 1.09 -19.79 9.82
C GLU A 124 0.97 -18.99 8.52
N LEU A 125 0.54 -17.72 8.59
CA LEU A 125 0.34 -16.87 7.43
C LEU A 125 1.64 -16.61 6.67
N LEU A 126 2.71 -16.30 7.39
CA LEU A 126 4.01 -16.02 6.80
C LEU A 126 4.83 -17.29 6.56
N ASN A 127 4.43 -18.44 7.12
CA ASN A 127 5.15 -19.70 7.11
C ASN A 127 6.59 -19.52 7.66
N ILE A 128 6.69 -19.01 8.89
CA ILE A 128 7.95 -18.71 9.59
C ILE A 128 7.99 -19.35 10.99
N PRO A 129 9.19 -19.52 11.60
CA PRO A 129 9.33 -20.07 12.95
C PRO A 129 8.70 -19.17 14.00
N MET A 130 8.35 -19.79 15.13
CA MET A 130 7.59 -19.09 16.17
C MET A 130 8.33 -17.91 16.80
N GLU A 131 9.64 -18.03 16.93
CA GLU A 131 10.51 -16.96 17.43
C GLU A 131 10.52 -15.73 16.52
N GLU A 132 10.51 -15.93 15.19
CA GLU A 132 10.47 -14.82 14.23
C GLU A 132 9.08 -14.17 14.18
N ALA A 133 8.01 -14.96 14.34
CA ALA A 133 6.64 -14.46 14.43
C ALA A 133 6.36 -13.67 15.71
N GLN A 134 6.84 -14.15 16.87
CA GLN A 134 6.78 -13.42 18.14
C GLN A 134 7.45 -12.05 18.02
N TYR A 135 8.58 -12.00 17.32
CA TYR A 135 9.27 -10.74 17.08
C TYR A 135 8.43 -9.75 16.28
N ILE A 136 7.74 -10.21 15.23
CA ILE A 136 6.84 -9.37 14.44
C ILE A 136 5.72 -8.87 15.35
N TYR A 137 5.06 -9.77 16.08
CA TYR A 137 3.95 -9.48 17.00
C TYR A 137 4.32 -8.41 18.03
N GLU A 138 5.51 -8.47 18.63
CA GLU A 138 5.96 -7.44 19.59
C GLU A 138 6.20 -6.08 18.93
N LYS A 139 6.60 -6.08 17.66
CA LYS A 139 6.94 -4.86 16.92
C LYS A 139 5.75 -4.17 16.28
N THR A 140 4.62 -4.86 16.09
CA THR A 140 3.40 -4.27 15.54
C THR A 140 2.93 -3.07 16.37
N TYR A 141 3.05 -3.15 17.69
CA TYR A 141 2.67 -2.08 18.64
C TYR A 141 3.60 -0.86 18.64
N GLU A 142 4.77 -0.96 18.01
CA GLU A 142 5.72 0.14 17.92
C GLU A 142 5.61 0.91 16.58
N VAL A 143 4.80 0.45 15.63
CA VAL A 143 4.69 1.02 14.28
C VAL A 143 4.20 2.48 14.34
N ASN A 144 4.95 3.37 13.70
CA ASN A 144 4.57 4.77 13.51
C ASN A 144 5.37 5.37 12.33
N SER A 145 5.05 6.60 11.94
CA SER A 145 5.68 7.29 10.79
C SER A 145 7.23 7.31 10.83
N ASP A 146 7.86 7.32 12.01
CA ASP A 146 9.31 7.41 12.14
C ASP A 146 10.04 6.08 11.86
N ASN A 147 9.36 4.94 12.01
CA ASN A 147 9.93 3.61 11.79
C ASN A 147 9.35 2.84 10.61
N LEU A 148 8.45 3.43 9.81
CA LEU A 148 7.83 2.79 8.63
C LEU A 148 8.82 2.19 7.64
N LYS A 149 10.01 2.78 7.50
CA LYS A 149 11.08 2.25 6.63
C LYS A 149 11.49 0.82 6.99
N GLU A 150 11.35 0.42 8.26
CA GLU A 150 11.69 -0.92 8.75
C GLU A 150 10.67 -1.96 8.29
N TRP A 151 9.47 -1.51 7.95
CA TRP A 151 8.33 -2.32 7.51
C TRP A 151 8.18 -2.40 5.99
N LYS A 152 9.04 -1.74 5.21
CA LYS A 152 9.06 -1.82 3.74
C LYS A 152 9.00 -3.24 3.19
N CYS A 153 9.64 -4.18 3.88
CA CYS A 153 9.69 -5.58 3.48
C CYS A 153 8.30 -6.26 3.48
N PHE A 154 7.33 -5.74 4.22
CA PHE A 154 5.95 -6.22 4.23
C PHE A 154 5.12 -5.68 3.05
N ALA A 155 5.56 -4.63 2.35
CA ALA A 155 4.77 -3.96 1.31
C ALA A 155 4.31 -4.94 0.22
N LEU A 156 5.21 -5.80 -0.27
CA LEU A 156 4.84 -6.78 -1.30
C LEU A 156 3.98 -7.91 -0.74
N PHE A 157 4.24 -8.37 0.48
CA PHE A 157 3.38 -9.35 1.14
C PHE A 157 1.94 -8.82 1.19
N TYR A 158 1.76 -7.61 1.72
CA TYR A 158 0.47 -6.96 1.86
C TYR A 158 -0.19 -6.68 0.51
N LEU A 159 0.57 -6.26 -0.50
CA LEU A 159 0.06 -6.15 -1.88
C LEU A 159 -0.53 -7.48 -2.38
N PHE A 160 0.17 -8.59 -2.18
CA PHE A 160 -0.29 -9.88 -2.68
C PHE A 160 -1.46 -10.44 -1.86
N THR A 161 -1.51 -10.22 -0.54
CA THR A 161 -2.59 -10.72 0.32
C THR A 161 -3.82 -9.82 0.31
N GLU A 162 -3.65 -8.53 0.58
CA GLU A 162 -4.75 -7.57 0.81
C GLU A 162 -4.91 -6.56 -0.31
N GLY A 163 -3.81 -6.13 -0.93
CA GLY A 163 -3.90 -5.44 -2.21
C GLY A 163 -3.35 -4.06 -2.33
N GLU A 164 -2.81 -3.45 -1.29
CA GLU A 164 -2.54 -2.01 -1.33
C GLU A 164 -1.08 -1.68 -1.03
N ILE A 165 -0.58 -0.62 -1.63
CA ILE A 165 0.77 -0.10 -1.40
C ILE A 165 0.80 1.42 -1.55
N SER A 166 1.77 2.03 -0.88
CA SER A 166 2.19 3.39 -1.18
C SER A 166 3.52 3.38 -1.95
N VAL A 167 3.66 4.28 -2.91
CA VAL A 167 4.84 4.35 -3.79
C VAL A 167 5.46 5.74 -3.72
N ALA A 168 6.74 5.81 -3.34
CA ALA A 168 7.47 7.05 -3.14
C ALA A 168 8.24 7.51 -4.40
N HIS A 169 7.57 7.44 -5.54
CA HIS A 169 8.03 8.06 -6.77
C HIS A 169 6.83 8.37 -7.66
N ASP A 170 7.05 9.27 -8.61
CA ASP A 170 6.03 9.65 -9.58
C ASP A 170 5.74 8.50 -10.56
N ILE A 171 4.48 8.40 -10.99
CA ILE A 171 4.04 7.47 -12.04
C ILE A 171 3.90 8.26 -13.34
N PRO A 172 4.72 7.99 -14.37
CA PRO A 172 4.62 8.68 -15.64
C PRO A 172 3.29 8.40 -16.34
N LYS A 173 2.71 9.41 -16.99
CA LYS A 173 1.39 9.34 -17.64
C LYS A 173 1.25 8.23 -18.69
N GLU A 174 2.33 7.87 -19.37
CA GLU A 174 2.35 6.78 -20.35
C GLU A 174 2.04 5.40 -19.74
N HIS A 175 2.15 5.28 -18.41
CA HIS A 175 1.81 4.08 -17.66
C HIS A 175 0.39 4.12 -17.06
N ILE A 176 -0.38 5.18 -17.33
CA ILE A 176 -1.70 5.42 -16.74
C ILE A 176 -2.78 5.40 -17.82
N LYS A 177 -3.88 4.72 -17.55
CA LYS A 177 -5.06 4.70 -18.43
C LYS A 177 -6.32 4.87 -17.62
N PHE A 178 -7.32 5.54 -18.19
CA PHE A 178 -8.68 5.45 -17.66
C PHE A 178 -9.16 3.99 -17.75
N ASP A 179 -9.79 3.50 -16.68
CA ASP A 179 -10.37 2.17 -16.64
C ASP A 179 -11.91 2.23 -16.70
N HIS A 180 -12.55 2.63 -15.59
CA HIS A 180 -14.01 2.75 -15.50
C HIS A 180 -14.43 3.78 -14.45
N TYR A 181 -15.73 4.06 -14.38
CA TYR A 181 -16.34 4.83 -13.28
C TYR A 181 -16.67 3.89 -12.13
N VAL A 182 -16.27 4.25 -10.91
CA VAL A 182 -16.54 3.46 -9.71
C VAL A 182 -17.99 3.68 -9.27
N GLU A 183 -18.77 2.61 -9.18
CA GLU A 183 -20.11 2.66 -8.60
C GLU A 183 -20.00 2.66 -7.07
N ILE A 184 -20.28 3.81 -6.44
CA ILE A 184 -20.36 3.89 -4.98
C ILE A 184 -21.59 3.09 -4.54
N LYS A 185 -21.39 1.84 -4.16
CA LYS A 185 -22.38 1.07 -3.42
C LYS A 185 -22.37 1.65 -2.01
N TYR A 186 -23.40 2.44 -1.69
CA TYR A 186 -23.61 3.01 -0.37
C TYR A 186 -23.22 1.99 0.73
N LEU A 187 -22.19 2.35 1.52
CA LEU A 187 -21.84 1.70 2.78
C LEU A 187 -22.95 1.95 3.81
#